data_AF-A0A0V1ESU5-F1
#
_entry.id   AF-A0A0V1ESU5-F1
#
_cell.length_a   1.000
_cell.length_b   1.000
_cell.length_c   1.000
_cell.angle_alpha   90.00
_cell.angle_beta   90.00
_cell.angle_gamma   90.00
#
_symmetry.space_group_name_H-M   'P 1'
#
loop_
_entity.id
_entity.type
_entity.pdbx_description
1 polymer ?
#
loop_
_entity_poly.entity_id
_entity_poly.type
_entity_poly.pdbx_seq_one_letter_code
_entity_poly.pdbx_strand_id
1 'polypeptide(L)'
;LRILNAIREINFAMPISYLQLKSLTLPNLINRLIAREQYPLAVSCCRYLRLDSGIGVNRVVMHWASKIVRDKSISDERIVDRIKEKSTEFPDISFASIAEIAAQHKRMDLATKLLNYEKNLERQVFMLMKLNRNEKALSKAAQSKDPELISDLSLIMRNFPIPFTLYKSFVREINADNFRFLLEETDDFIGQALYHLKASNAPVFDITDKVETLQLAEKCFHLAKENFCVSQLCDNIKLLKFQEELAEKFNDSSSLVDCSLQETVEWLICANECNYVEMAKKEFKISDRQLCWWKMRAFAKASRWQDLENFAKHKKPPIGYLPFIQECMKYSNKEEAQKYFSKVTADDRLEALIILKNYESAANLAIQQRNEEALNRILSLCSINKLPEYDTILSLKKQWKKQKK
;
A
#
# COMPACT_ATOMS: atom_id res chain seq x y z
N LEU A 1 -30.78 -30.36 54.44
CA LEU A 1 -31.76 -31.44 54.67
C LEU A 1 -32.71 -31.63 53.49
N ARG A 2 -33.40 -30.59 52.99
CA ARG A 2 -34.27 -30.70 51.78
C ARG A 2 -33.56 -31.28 50.54
N ILE A 3 -32.36 -30.79 50.22
CA ILE A 3 -31.52 -31.33 49.13
C ILE A 3 -31.14 -32.80 49.36
N LEU A 4 -30.83 -33.16 50.60
CA LEU A 4 -30.46 -34.52 50.99
C LEU A 4 -31.64 -35.49 50.81
N ASN A 5 -32.86 -35.04 51.12
CA ASN A 5 -34.07 -35.83 50.93
C ASN A 5 -34.40 -36.00 49.44
N ALA A 6 -34.33 -34.93 48.64
CA ALA A 6 -34.54 -35.00 47.19
C ALA A 6 -33.54 -35.93 46.50
N ILE A 7 -32.28 -35.94 46.91
CA ILE A 7 -31.23 -36.80 46.33
C ILE A 7 -31.38 -38.27 46.75
N ARG A 8 -32.07 -38.54 47.86
CA ARG A 8 -32.38 -39.89 48.35
C ARG A 8 -33.64 -40.50 47.74
N GLU A 9 -34.48 -39.71 47.06
CA GLU A 9 -35.65 -40.25 46.37
C GLU A 9 -35.23 -41.29 45.32
N ILE A 10 -36.11 -42.27 45.10
CA ILE A 10 -35.86 -43.49 44.30
C ILE A 10 -35.37 -43.16 42.88
N ASN A 11 -35.84 -42.05 42.32
CA ASN A 11 -35.47 -41.57 40.98
C ASN A 11 -33.99 -41.15 40.87
N PHE A 12 -33.35 -40.77 41.99
CA PHE A 12 -31.97 -40.31 42.02
C PHE A 12 -31.04 -41.31 42.68
N ALA A 13 -31.52 -42.14 43.61
CA ALA A 13 -30.79 -43.29 44.18
C ALA A 13 -29.35 -42.98 44.64
N MET A 14 -29.14 -41.84 45.31
CA MET A 14 -27.84 -41.50 45.91
C MET A 14 -27.98 -41.51 47.45
N PRO A 15 -27.75 -42.67 48.10
CA PRO A 15 -27.92 -42.81 49.54
C PRO A 15 -26.74 -42.16 50.28
N ILE A 16 -26.79 -40.84 50.46
CA ILE A 16 -25.79 -40.08 51.20
C ILE A 16 -26.34 -39.72 52.59
N SER A 17 -25.59 -40.03 53.65
CA SER A 17 -25.87 -39.56 55.01
C SER A 17 -25.50 -38.08 55.18
N TYR A 18 -26.08 -37.41 56.17
CA TYR A 18 -25.76 -36.00 56.44
C TYR A 18 -24.27 -35.79 56.78
N LEU A 19 -23.66 -36.73 57.52
CA LEU A 19 -22.23 -36.70 57.85
C LEU A 19 -21.36 -36.90 56.61
N GLN A 20 -21.77 -37.79 55.70
CA GLN A 20 -21.09 -37.96 54.41
C GLN A 20 -21.25 -36.74 53.50
N LEU A 21 -22.39 -36.02 53.54
CA LEU A 21 -22.53 -34.78 52.78
C LEU A 21 -21.60 -33.69 53.31
N LYS A 22 -21.41 -33.61 54.64
CA LYS A 22 -20.46 -32.68 55.26
C LYS A 22 -19.02 -32.97 54.84
N SER A 23 -18.61 -34.24 54.79
CA SER A 23 -17.26 -34.61 54.36
C SER A 23 -17.06 -34.48 52.84
N LEU A 24 -18.10 -34.78 52.04
CA LEU A 24 -18.04 -34.64 50.59
C LEU A 24 -17.93 -33.17 50.17
N THR A 25 -18.62 -32.28 50.88
CA THR A 25 -18.90 -30.87 50.53
C THR A 25 -19.92 -30.68 49.40
N LEU A 26 -20.63 -29.54 49.42
CA LEU A 26 -21.69 -29.20 48.45
C LEU A 26 -21.20 -29.09 46.98
N PRO A 27 -20.01 -28.52 46.68
CA PRO A 27 -19.50 -28.49 45.31
C PRO A 27 -19.23 -29.88 44.71
N ASN A 28 -18.74 -30.82 45.53
CA ASN A 28 -18.50 -32.19 45.08
C ASN A 28 -19.79 -32.99 44.90
N LEU A 29 -20.83 -32.67 45.67
CA LEU A 29 -22.18 -33.20 45.42
C LEU A 29 -22.67 -32.78 44.03
N ILE A 30 -22.52 -31.50 43.69
CA ILE A 30 -22.88 -30.97 42.37
C ILE A 30 -22.05 -31.64 41.28
N ASN A 31 -20.74 -31.83 41.48
CA ASN A 31 -19.89 -32.57 40.53
C ASN A 31 -20.39 -34.01 40.29
N ARG A 32 -20.86 -34.70 41.34
CA ARG A 32 -21.45 -36.04 41.20
C ARG A 32 -22.79 -36.03 40.48
N LEU A 33 -23.63 -35.02 40.69
CA LEU A 33 -24.89 -34.86 39.96
C LEU A 33 -24.65 -34.57 38.48
N ILE A 34 -23.66 -33.74 38.18
CA ILE A 34 -23.19 -33.45 36.81
C ILE A 34 -22.67 -34.72 36.15
N ALA A 35 -21.85 -35.51 36.83
CA ALA A 35 -21.28 -36.76 36.31
C ALA A 35 -22.35 -37.84 36.03
N ARG A 36 -23.48 -37.79 36.75
CA ARG A 36 -24.66 -38.66 36.51
C ARG A 36 -25.67 -38.03 35.54
N GLU A 37 -25.31 -36.92 34.92
CA GLU A 37 -26.11 -36.22 33.89
C GLU A 37 -27.45 -35.69 34.39
N GLN A 38 -27.60 -35.54 35.71
CA GLN A 38 -28.79 -35.00 36.36
C GLN A 38 -28.73 -33.48 36.42
N TYR A 39 -28.63 -32.83 35.25
CA TYR A 39 -28.47 -31.38 35.12
C TYR A 39 -29.63 -30.59 35.76
N PRO A 40 -30.92 -30.96 35.59
CA PRO A 40 -32.03 -30.21 36.20
C PRO A 40 -31.98 -30.21 37.73
N LEU A 41 -31.63 -31.34 38.34
CA LEU A 41 -31.49 -31.46 39.79
C LEU A 41 -30.28 -30.66 40.28
N ALA A 42 -29.16 -30.73 39.56
CA ALA A 42 -27.96 -29.94 39.86
C ALA A 42 -28.27 -28.43 39.83
N VAL A 43 -29.01 -27.94 38.83
CA VAL A 43 -29.44 -26.53 38.75
C VAL A 43 -30.36 -26.16 39.91
N SER A 44 -31.35 -26.99 40.24
CA SER A 44 -32.25 -26.77 41.38
C SER A 44 -31.50 -26.72 42.71
N CYS A 45 -30.50 -27.58 42.89
CA CYS A 45 -29.61 -27.54 44.05
C CYS A 45 -28.80 -26.24 44.10
N CYS A 46 -28.20 -25.82 42.98
CA CYS A 46 -27.43 -24.58 42.89
C CYS A 46 -28.30 -23.33 43.18
N ARG A 47 -29.53 -23.28 42.64
CA ARG A 47 -30.50 -22.19 42.89
C ARG A 47 -30.93 -22.15 44.35
N TYR A 48 -31.22 -23.31 44.94
CA TYR A 48 -31.64 -23.40 46.34
C TYR A 48 -30.52 -22.99 47.31
N LEU A 49 -29.28 -23.35 46.99
CA LEU A 49 -28.10 -23.03 47.80
C LEU A 49 -27.58 -21.60 47.58
N ARG A 50 -28.11 -20.87 46.58
CA ARG A 50 -27.63 -19.54 46.17
C ARG A 50 -26.11 -19.50 45.97
N LEU A 51 -25.58 -20.53 45.33
CA LEU A 51 -24.14 -20.61 45.04
C LEU A 51 -23.77 -19.56 44.01
N ASP A 52 -22.55 -19.00 44.15
CA ASP A 52 -22.00 -18.03 43.21
C ASP A 52 -22.04 -18.55 41.77
N SER A 53 -22.25 -17.63 40.82
CA SER A 53 -22.46 -17.92 39.40
C SER A 53 -21.36 -18.84 38.82
N GLY A 54 -20.11 -18.70 39.26
CA GLY A 54 -18.97 -19.52 38.82
C GLY A 54 -18.94 -20.97 39.35
N ILE A 55 -19.48 -21.24 40.54
CA ILE A 55 -19.48 -22.58 41.18
C ILE A 55 -20.85 -23.26 41.04
N GLY A 56 -21.90 -22.48 40.85
CA GLY A 56 -23.29 -22.91 40.79
C GLY A 56 -23.75 -23.23 39.36
N VAL A 57 -24.69 -22.43 38.86
CA VAL A 57 -25.47 -22.74 37.66
C VAL A 57 -24.65 -22.70 36.38
N ASN A 58 -23.72 -21.74 36.22
CA ASN A 58 -22.94 -21.63 34.98
C ASN A 58 -22.04 -22.84 34.77
N ARG A 59 -21.47 -23.41 35.84
CA ARG A 59 -20.66 -24.63 35.76
C ARG A 59 -21.47 -25.84 35.28
N VAL A 60 -22.68 -26.02 35.81
CA VAL A 60 -23.59 -27.10 35.39
C VAL A 60 -23.96 -26.96 33.91
N VAL A 61 -24.30 -25.74 33.49
CA VAL A 61 -24.67 -25.43 32.11
C VAL A 61 -23.49 -25.57 31.15
N MET A 62 -22.28 -25.18 31.55
CA MET A 62 -21.06 -25.37 30.74
C MET A 62 -20.75 -26.86 30.52
N HIS A 63 -20.93 -27.69 31.55
CA HIS A 63 -20.74 -29.14 31.39
C HIS A 63 -21.82 -29.78 30.50
N TRP A 64 -23.06 -29.32 30.63
CA TRP A 64 -24.16 -29.71 29.73
C TRP A 64 -23.86 -29.31 28.27
N ALA A 65 -23.44 -28.06 28.04
CA ALA A 65 -23.07 -27.56 26.72
C ALA A 65 -21.89 -28.35 26.14
N SER A 66 -20.88 -28.67 26.95
CA SER A 66 -19.76 -29.53 26.52
C SER A 66 -20.22 -30.91 26.05
N LYS A 67 -21.17 -31.53 26.77
CA LYS A 67 -21.73 -32.83 26.38
C LYS A 67 -22.48 -32.74 25.05
N ILE A 68 -23.34 -31.73 24.88
CA ILE A 68 -24.11 -31.56 23.63
C ILE A 68 -23.18 -31.30 22.44
N VAL A 69 -22.16 -30.46 22.63
CA VAL A 69 -21.18 -30.15 21.59
C VAL A 69 -20.34 -31.38 21.19
N ARG A 70 -20.15 -32.34 22.10
CA ARG A 70 -19.48 -33.62 21.81
C ARG A 70 -20.36 -34.57 20.98
N ASP A 71 -21.68 -34.49 21.11
CA ASP A 71 -22.61 -35.43 20.47
C ASP A 71 -22.64 -35.25 18.94
N LYS A 72 -22.04 -36.18 18.20
CA LYS A 72 -21.92 -36.15 16.74
C LYS A 72 -23.22 -36.48 16.00
N SER A 73 -24.23 -36.97 16.71
CA SER A 73 -25.53 -37.32 16.12
C SER A 73 -26.43 -36.11 15.86
N ILE A 74 -26.15 -34.98 16.52
CA ILE A 74 -26.96 -33.76 16.46
C ILE A 74 -26.32 -32.79 15.47
N SER A 75 -27.14 -32.22 14.58
CA SER A 75 -26.70 -31.18 13.64
C SER A 75 -26.30 -29.90 14.37
N ASP A 76 -25.31 -29.19 13.82
CA ASP A 76 -24.77 -27.97 14.44
C ASP A 76 -25.83 -26.87 14.61
N GLU A 77 -26.83 -26.80 13.73
CA GLU A 77 -27.98 -25.88 13.85
C GLU A 77 -28.84 -26.19 15.08
N ARG A 78 -29.18 -27.48 15.28
CA ARG A 78 -29.97 -27.91 16.45
C ARG A 78 -29.21 -27.68 17.76
N ILE A 79 -27.88 -27.81 17.75
CA ILE A 79 -27.05 -27.51 18.91
C ILE A 79 -27.12 -26.01 19.24
N VAL A 80 -26.97 -25.15 18.23
CA VAL A 80 -27.08 -23.69 18.40
C VAL A 80 -28.45 -23.31 18.94
N ASP A 81 -29.54 -23.86 18.41
CA ASP A 81 -30.89 -23.51 18.84
C ASP A 81 -31.17 -23.96 20.28
N ARG A 82 -30.71 -25.16 20.68
CA ARG A 82 -30.79 -25.62 22.08
C ARG A 82 -30.02 -24.73 23.04
N ILE A 83 -28.83 -24.26 22.65
CA ILE A 83 -28.02 -23.37 23.49
C ILE A 83 -28.67 -21.98 23.57
N LYS A 84 -29.26 -21.48 22.47
CA LYS A 84 -30.01 -20.21 22.47
C LYS A 84 -31.22 -20.26 23.38
N GLU A 85 -32.05 -21.31 23.28
CA GLU A 85 -33.19 -21.51 24.16
C GLU A 85 -32.75 -21.47 25.62
N LYS A 86 -31.65 -22.16 25.97
CA LYS A 86 -31.11 -22.12 27.34
C LYS A 86 -30.45 -20.81 27.73
N SER A 87 -29.99 -19.98 26.80
CA SER A 87 -29.52 -18.63 27.10
C SER A 87 -30.62 -17.67 27.53
N THR A 88 -31.88 -17.95 27.18
CA THR A 88 -33.03 -17.19 27.70
C THR A 88 -33.28 -17.48 29.18
N GLU A 89 -33.05 -18.73 29.61
CA GLU A 89 -33.21 -19.16 31.00
C GLU A 89 -32.00 -18.77 31.87
N PHE A 90 -30.83 -18.59 31.26
CA PHE A 90 -29.56 -18.30 31.94
C PHE A 90 -28.76 -17.22 31.17
N PRO A 91 -28.91 -15.94 31.51
CA PRO A 91 -28.30 -14.84 30.76
C PRO A 91 -26.78 -14.72 30.92
N ASP A 92 -26.18 -15.37 31.93
CA ASP A 92 -24.75 -15.31 32.25
C ASP A 92 -23.90 -16.37 31.50
N ILE A 93 -24.50 -17.11 30.57
CA ILE A 93 -23.76 -18.09 29.76
C ILE A 93 -22.81 -17.35 28.82
N SER A 94 -21.51 -17.65 28.90
CA SER A 94 -20.57 -17.24 27.86
C SER A 94 -20.63 -18.22 26.69
N PHE A 95 -21.01 -17.70 25.52
CA PHE A 95 -20.98 -18.45 24.26
C PHE A 95 -19.54 -18.67 23.78
N ALA A 96 -18.61 -17.78 24.13
CA ALA A 96 -17.20 -17.86 23.79
C ALA A 96 -16.55 -19.12 24.37
N SER A 97 -16.79 -19.42 25.65
CA SER A 97 -16.24 -20.63 26.29
C SER A 97 -16.86 -21.92 25.70
N ILE A 98 -18.13 -21.90 25.30
CA ILE A 98 -18.76 -23.02 24.59
C ILE A 98 -18.17 -23.18 23.18
N ALA A 99 -17.92 -22.07 22.49
CA ALA A 99 -17.26 -22.06 21.18
C ALA A 99 -15.83 -22.60 21.26
N GLU A 100 -15.08 -22.31 22.33
CA GLU A 100 -13.77 -22.89 22.58
C GLU A 100 -13.85 -24.42 22.68
N ILE A 101 -14.82 -24.94 23.44
CA ILE A 101 -15.05 -26.38 23.57
C ILE A 101 -15.42 -26.98 22.20
N ALA A 102 -16.24 -26.30 21.39
CA ALA A 102 -16.58 -26.76 20.05
C ALA A 102 -15.35 -26.84 19.12
N ALA A 103 -14.46 -25.85 19.21
CA ALA A 103 -13.21 -25.83 18.45
C ALA A 103 -12.25 -26.95 18.87
N GLN A 104 -12.11 -27.23 20.18
CA GLN A 104 -11.31 -28.35 20.68
C GLN A 104 -11.79 -29.70 20.11
N HIS A 105 -13.09 -29.83 19.83
CA HIS A 105 -13.69 -31.01 19.20
C HIS A 105 -13.73 -30.95 17.67
N LYS A 106 -12.94 -30.06 17.04
CA LYS A 106 -12.83 -29.85 15.59
C LYS A 106 -14.13 -29.40 14.89
N ARG A 107 -15.11 -28.85 15.62
CA ARG A 107 -16.34 -28.28 15.05
C ARG A 107 -16.23 -26.77 14.90
N MET A 108 -15.42 -26.35 13.92
CA MET A 108 -15.11 -24.93 13.72
C MET A 108 -16.31 -24.10 13.23
N ASP A 109 -17.21 -24.71 12.46
CA ASP A 109 -18.41 -24.02 11.95
C ASP A 109 -19.43 -23.76 13.06
N LEU A 110 -19.62 -24.75 13.95
CA LEU A 110 -20.39 -24.59 15.17
C LEU A 110 -19.82 -23.50 16.07
N ALA A 111 -18.49 -23.51 16.31
CA ALA A 111 -17.81 -22.50 17.12
C ALA A 111 -18.04 -21.08 16.55
N THR A 112 -17.96 -20.93 15.22
CA THR A 112 -18.19 -19.64 14.55
C THR A 112 -19.65 -19.19 14.67
N LYS A 113 -20.61 -20.10 14.50
CA LYS A 113 -22.05 -19.80 14.67
C LYS A 113 -22.36 -19.39 16.10
N LEU A 114 -21.83 -20.09 17.10
CA LEU A 114 -22.01 -19.77 18.52
C LEU A 114 -21.43 -18.39 18.88
N LEU A 115 -20.26 -18.06 18.34
CA LEU A 115 -19.63 -16.76 18.59
C LEU A 115 -20.46 -15.58 18.12
N ASN A 116 -21.28 -15.72 17.08
CA ASN A 116 -22.17 -14.63 16.64
C ASN A 116 -23.21 -14.23 17.70
N TYR A 117 -23.48 -15.09 18.68
CA TYR A 117 -24.47 -14.84 19.73
C TYR A 117 -23.85 -14.37 21.06
N GLU A 118 -22.52 -14.25 21.13
CA GLU A 118 -21.85 -13.67 22.30
C GLU A 118 -22.19 -12.17 22.41
N LYS A 119 -22.70 -11.75 23.57
CA LYS A 119 -23.10 -10.36 23.84
C LYS A 119 -21.91 -9.44 24.06
N ASN A 120 -20.81 -9.96 24.60
CA ASN A 120 -19.60 -9.20 24.84
C ASN A 120 -18.68 -9.26 23.61
N LEU A 121 -18.50 -8.12 22.94
CA LEU A 121 -17.70 -7.98 21.72
C LEU A 121 -16.21 -8.28 21.97
N GLU A 122 -15.65 -7.92 23.12
CA GLU A 122 -14.25 -8.19 23.46
C GLU A 122 -13.98 -9.68 23.54
N ARG A 123 -14.83 -10.43 24.27
CA ARG A 123 -14.75 -11.89 24.39
C ARG A 123 -14.95 -12.57 23.04
N GLN A 124 -15.84 -12.02 22.21
CA GLN A 124 -16.10 -12.52 20.86
C GLN A 124 -14.88 -12.35 19.95
N VAL A 125 -14.28 -11.15 19.92
CA VAL A 125 -13.10 -10.84 19.10
C VAL A 125 -11.90 -11.64 19.58
N PHE A 126 -11.65 -11.70 20.89
CA PHE A 126 -10.57 -12.48 21.48
C PHE A 126 -10.70 -13.97 21.14
N MET A 127 -11.91 -14.53 21.27
CA MET A 127 -12.14 -15.93 20.93
C MET A 127 -11.98 -16.18 19.42
N LEU A 128 -12.45 -15.28 18.55
CA LEU A 128 -12.23 -15.40 17.10
C LEU A 128 -10.74 -15.40 16.72
N MET A 129 -9.92 -14.59 17.40
CA MET A 129 -8.46 -14.62 17.25
C MET A 129 -7.87 -15.94 17.74
N LYS A 130 -8.26 -16.42 18.92
CA LYS A 130 -7.81 -17.71 19.47
C LYS A 130 -8.16 -18.89 18.55
N LEU A 131 -9.27 -18.79 17.81
CA LEU A 131 -9.69 -19.77 16.82
C LEU A 131 -9.06 -19.59 15.43
N ASN A 132 -8.10 -18.69 15.28
CA ASN A 132 -7.41 -18.35 14.02
C ASN A 132 -8.36 -17.92 12.89
N ARG A 133 -9.44 -17.20 13.25
CA ARG A 133 -10.42 -16.61 12.32
C ARG A 133 -10.22 -15.09 12.22
N ASN A 134 -9.00 -14.71 11.80
CA ASN A 134 -8.48 -13.36 11.90
C ASN A 134 -9.31 -12.31 11.12
N GLU A 135 -9.76 -12.65 9.91
CA GLU A 135 -10.59 -11.75 9.09
C GLU A 135 -11.92 -11.37 9.77
N LYS A 136 -12.58 -12.36 10.39
CA LYS A 136 -13.86 -12.15 11.09
C LYS A 136 -13.67 -11.45 12.43
N ALA A 137 -12.55 -11.70 13.12
CA ALA A 137 -12.19 -10.98 14.34
C ALA A 137 -12.03 -9.48 14.03
N LEU A 138 -11.31 -9.17 12.94
CA LEU A 138 -11.06 -7.80 12.49
C LEU A 138 -12.32 -7.08 12.06
N SER A 139 -13.16 -7.71 11.24
CA SER A 139 -14.41 -7.11 10.79
C SER A 139 -15.34 -6.75 11.96
N LYS A 140 -15.31 -7.55 13.04
CA LYS A 140 -16.16 -7.32 14.22
C LYS A 140 -15.56 -6.30 15.19
N ALA A 141 -14.25 -6.29 15.37
CA ALA A 141 -13.56 -5.25 16.13
C ALA A 141 -13.74 -3.87 15.46
N ALA A 142 -13.70 -3.82 14.13
CA ALA A 142 -13.99 -2.61 13.37
C ALA A 142 -15.42 -2.08 13.61
N GLN A 143 -16.40 -2.98 13.75
CA GLN A 143 -17.79 -2.62 13.99
C GLN A 143 -18.03 -2.11 15.41
N SER A 144 -17.21 -2.50 16.39
CA SER A 144 -17.38 -2.05 17.77
C SER A 144 -17.03 -0.58 17.97
N LYS A 145 -16.13 -0.02 17.14
CA LYS A 145 -15.62 1.36 17.23
C LYS A 145 -15.02 1.72 18.61
N ASP A 146 -14.79 0.74 19.47
CA ASP A 146 -14.26 0.94 20.82
C ASP A 146 -12.73 1.10 20.76
N PRO A 147 -12.18 2.28 21.10
CA PRO A 147 -10.75 2.56 20.97
C PRO A 147 -9.88 1.71 21.92
N GLU A 148 -10.39 1.32 23.09
CA GLU A 148 -9.68 0.44 24.03
C GLU A 148 -9.54 -0.98 23.50
N LEU A 149 -10.62 -1.55 22.95
CA LEU A 149 -10.59 -2.87 22.31
C LEU A 149 -9.65 -2.87 21.11
N ILE A 150 -9.60 -1.78 20.35
CA ILE A 150 -8.70 -1.59 19.22
C ILE A 150 -7.24 -1.52 19.67
N SER A 151 -6.95 -0.87 20.80
CA SER A 151 -5.60 -0.78 21.38
C SER A 151 -5.10 -2.13 21.91
N ASP A 152 -5.89 -2.83 22.71
CA ASP A 152 -5.56 -4.17 23.22
C ASP A 152 -5.40 -5.19 22.07
N LEU A 153 -6.23 -5.05 21.04
CA LEU A 153 -6.12 -5.83 19.82
C LEU A 153 -4.81 -5.53 19.08
N SER A 154 -4.38 -4.27 19.02
CA SER A 154 -3.10 -3.90 18.39
C SER A 154 -1.91 -4.65 18.99
N LEU A 155 -1.86 -4.79 20.32
CA LEU A 155 -0.79 -5.49 21.03
C LEU A 155 -0.76 -6.99 20.70
N ILE A 156 -1.93 -7.62 20.64
CA ILE A 156 -2.06 -9.04 20.29
C ILE A 156 -1.79 -9.26 18.80
N MET A 157 -2.25 -8.34 17.95
CA MET A 157 -2.09 -8.40 16.50
C MET A 157 -0.64 -8.20 16.05
N ARG A 158 0.21 -7.50 16.82
CA ARG A 158 1.66 -7.42 16.55
C ARG A 158 2.31 -8.80 16.39
N ASN A 159 1.78 -9.82 17.09
CA ASN A 159 2.28 -11.20 16.97
C ASN A 159 1.89 -11.89 15.66
N PHE A 160 1.02 -11.27 14.85
CA PHE A 160 0.50 -11.81 13.59
C PHE A 160 0.71 -10.81 12.44
N PRO A 161 1.78 -10.97 11.63
CA PRO A 161 2.17 -9.98 10.61
C PRO A 161 1.07 -9.64 9.59
N ILE A 162 0.36 -10.66 9.07
CA ILE A 162 -0.66 -10.49 8.03
C ILE A 162 -1.91 -9.74 8.57
N PRO A 163 -2.54 -10.17 9.69
CA PRO A 163 -3.61 -9.40 10.31
C PRO A 163 -3.20 -7.96 10.64
N PHE A 164 -1.98 -7.75 11.09
CA PHE A 164 -1.50 -6.42 11.45
C PHE A 164 -1.37 -5.49 10.25
N THR A 165 -0.92 -5.98 9.08
CA THR A 165 -0.93 -5.21 7.83
C THR A 165 -2.34 -4.80 7.41
N LEU A 166 -3.31 -5.71 7.52
CA LEU A 166 -4.71 -5.42 7.20
C LEU A 166 -5.30 -4.37 8.15
N TYR A 167 -4.99 -4.48 9.44
CA TYR A 167 -5.37 -3.48 10.43
C TYR A 167 -4.75 -2.10 10.14
N LYS A 168 -3.46 -2.02 9.78
CA LYS A 168 -2.82 -0.78 9.33
C LYS A 168 -3.54 -0.16 8.13
N SER A 169 -3.87 -0.95 7.11
CA SER A 169 -4.61 -0.44 5.95
C SER A 169 -6.00 0.09 6.30
N PHE A 170 -6.64 -0.53 7.29
CA PHE A 170 -7.98 -0.17 7.73
C PHE A 170 -8.00 1.09 8.60
N VAL A 171 -7.07 1.23 9.55
CA VAL A 171 -6.95 2.44 10.39
C VAL A 171 -6.64 3.66 9.53
N ARG A 172 -5.84 3.49 8.47
CA ARG A 172 -5.54 4.54 7.48
C ARG A 172 -6.80 5.10 6.79
N GLU A 173 -7.85 4.30 6.63
CA GLU A 173 -9.10 4.72 5.99
C GLU A 173 -10.07 5.42 6.94
N ILE A 174 -9.99 5.12 8.24
CA ILE A 174 -10.92 5.66 9.24
C ILE A 174 -10.45 6.99 9.80
N ASN A 175 -9.17 7.09 10.20
CA ASN A 175 -8.65 8.29 10.85
C ASN A 175 -7.13 8.41 10.66
N ALA A 176 -6.70 9.50 10.03
CA ALA A 176 -5.30 9.81 9.75
C ALA A 176 -4.46 9.99 11.04
N ASP A 177 -5.05 10.58 12.09
CA ASP A 177 -4.34 10.84 13.35
C ASP A 177 -4.10 9.55 14.13
N ASN A 178 -5.11 8.67 14.21
CA ASN A 178 -4.96 7.35 14.84
C ASN A 178 -3.95 6.48 14.09
N PHE A 179 -3.86 6.63 12.76
CA PHE A 179 -2.85 5.93 11.96
C PHE A 179 -1.44 6.41 12.29
N ARG A 180 -1.24 7.71 12.49
CA ARG A 180 0.05 8.27 12.93
C ARG A 180 0.46 7.72 14.30
N PHE A 181 -0.42 7.75 15.31
CA PHE A 181 -0.13 7.20 16.63
C PHE A 181 0.23 5.71 16.57
N LEU A 182 -0.50 4.92 15.77
CA LEU A 182 -0.18 3.51 15.58
C LEU A 182 1.21 3.29 14.96
N LEU A 183 1.61 4.13 14.02
CA LEU A 183 2.94 4.05 13.41
C LEU A 183 4.05 4.46 14.39
N GLU A 184 3.81 5.43 15.25
CA GLU A 184 4.71 5.86 16.33
C GLU A 184 4.88 4.75 17.39
N GLU A 185 3.78 4.13 17.84
CA GLU A 185 3.83 3.05 18.84
C GLU A 185 4.45 1.74 18.34
N THR A 186 4.59 1.58 17.03
CA THR A 186 5.07 0.34 16.41
C THR A 186 6.46 0.47 15.82
N ASP A 187 7.12 1.61 16.03
CA ASP A 187 8.43 1.97 15.48
C ASP A 187 8.52 1.73 13.96
N ASP A 188 7.39 1.87 13.25
CA ASP A 188 7.33 1.74 11.80
C ASP A 188 7.77 3.07 11.15
N PHE A 189 9.08 3.33 11.23
CA PHE A 189 9.69 4.55 10.73
C PHE A 189 9.47 4.78 9.22
N ILE A 190 9.38 3.69 8.44
CA ILE A 190 9.07 3.78 7.00
C ILE A 190 7.63 4.24 6.79
N GLY A 191 6.67 3.66 7.53
CA GLY A 191 5.27 4.07 7.48
C GLY A 191 5.07 5.52 7.90
N GLN A 192 5.76 5.98 8.95
CA GLN A 192 5.75 7.39 9.39
C GLN A 192 6.28 8.32 8.29
N ALA A 193 7.39 7.97 7.66
CA ALA A 193 7.98 8.78 6.60
C ALA A 193 7.06 8.90 5.38
N LEU A 194 6.39 7.80 4.98
CA LEU A 194 5.40 7.80 3.91
C LEU A 194 4.15 8.61 4.25
N TYR A 195 3.74 8.63 5.52
CA TYR A 195 2.65 9.48 5.98
C TYR A 195 2.99 10.97 5.80
N HIS A 196 4.18 11.38 6.26
CA HIS A 196 4.64 12.77 6.11
C HIS A 196 4.81 13.18 4.64
N LEU A 197 5.34 12.29 3.78
CA LEU A 197 5.41 12.51 2.33
C LEU A 197 4.04 12.70 1.67
N LYS A 198 3.01 12.00 2.15
CA LYS A 198 1.66 12.17 1.63
C LYS A 198 1.04 13.48 2.12
N ALA A 199 1.31 13.86 3.37
CA ALA A 199 0.84 15.12 3.94
C ALA A 199 1.44 16.33 3.21
N SER A 200 2.72 16.28 2.83
CA SER A 200 3.39 17.37 2.09
C SER A 200 2.85 17.64 0.69
N ASN A 201 2.07 16.72 0.11
CA ASN A 201 1.49 16.84 -1.23
C ASN A 201 0.06 17.43 -1.21
N ALA A 202 -0.45 17.86 -0.06
CA ALA A 202 -1.77 18.49 0.02
C ALA A 202 -1.77 19.85 -0.71
N PRO A 203 -2.89 20.23 -1.37
CA PRO A 203 -2.94 21.38 -2.30
C PRO A 203 -2.87 22.76 -1.63
N VAL A 204 -2.77 22.81 -0.31
CA VAL A 204 -2.70 24.05 0.47
C VAL A 204 -1.50 23.90 1.40
N PHE A 205 -0.33 24.30 0.93
CA PHE A 205 0.86 24.38 1.78
C PHE A 205 1.61 25.67 1.46
N ASP A 206 1.90 26.41 2.53
CA ASP A 206 3.04 27.32 2.54
C ASP A 206 4.32 26.50 2.32
N ILE A 207 5.31 27.04 1.60
CA ILE A 207 6.56 26.34 1.29
C ILE A 207 7.29 25.99 2.59
N THR A 208 7.19 26.87 3.59
CA THR A 208 7.76 26.69 4.92
C THR A 208 7.20 25.43 5.61
N ASP A 209 5.88 25.32 5.72
CA ASP A 209 5.17 24.17 6.28
C ASP A 209 5.49 22.88 5.50
N LYS A 210 5.67 22.97 4.17
CA LYS A 210 6.01 21.83 3.31
C LYS A 210 7.43 21.34 3.59
N VAL A 211 8.38 22.27 3.73
CA VAL A 211 9.76 21.96 4.09
C VAL A 211 9.81 21.32 5.48
N GLU A 212 9.05 21.81 6.46
CA GLU A 212 8.98 21.21 7.80
C GLU A 212 8.45 19.78 7.76
N THR A 213 7.38 19.52 7.03
CA THR A 213 6.82 18.16 6.88
C THR A 213 7.78 17.19 6.19
N LEU A 214 8.51 17.65 5.17
CA LEU A 214 9.55 16.85 4.51
C LEU A 214 10.75 16.57 5.43
N GLN A 215 11.14 17.51 6.30
CA GLN A 215 12.18 17.29 7.30
C GLN A 215 11.76 16.24 8.35
N LEU A 216 10.48 16.18 8.71
CA LEU A 216 9.97 15.09 9.55
C LEU A 216 10.08 13.74 8.84
N ALA A 217 9.71 13.67 7.55
CA ALA A 217 9.90 12.46 6.75
C ALA A 217 11.38 12.04 6.67
N GLU A 218 12.30 12.99 6.50
CA GLU A 218 13.73 12.76 6.45
C GLU A 218 14.25 12.14 7.75
N LYS A 219 13.85 12.69 8.90
CA LYS A 219 14.19 12.14 10.23
C LYS A 219 13.70 10.70 10.38
N CYS A 220 12.47 10.42 9.96
CA CYS A 220 11.91 9.06 9.99
C CYS A 220 12.71 8.10 9.08
N PHE A 221 13.06 8.49 7.85
CA PHE A 221 13.89 7.63 6.98
C PHE A 221 15.32 7.45 7.51
N HIS A 222 15.86 8.44 8.22
CA HIS A 222 17.15 8.31 8.89
C HIS A 222 17.11 7.26 9.99
N LEU A 223 16.05 7.26 10.81
CA LEU A 223 15.81 6.23 11.82
C LEU A 223 15.60 4.85 11.19
N ALA A 224 14.94 4.78 10.02
CA ALA A 224 14.76 3.56 9.24
C ALA A 224 16.05 3.06 8.55
N LYS A 225 17.15 3.84 8.57
CA LYS A 225 18.41 3.58 7.85
C LYS A 225 18.28 3.50 6.32
N GLU A 226 17.27 4.17 5.76
CA GLU A 226 17.01 4.23 4.31
C GLU A 226 17.79 5.39 3.66
N ASN A 227 19.09 5.18 3.43
CA ASN A 227 20.02 6.23 2.96
C ASN A 227 19.61 6.89 1.63
N PHE A 228 19.01 6.11 0.71
CA PHE A 228 18.56 6.63 -0.58
C PHE A 228 17.45 7.67 -0.39
N CYS A 229 16.41 7.33 0.38
CA CYS A 229 15.27 8.21 0.64
C CYS A 229 15.70 9.50 1.36
N VAL A 230 16.61 9.40 2.34
CA VAL A 230 17.19 10.57 3.01
C VAL A 230 17.90 11.49 2.02
N SER A 231 18.75 10.95 1.15
CA SER A 231 19.45 11.75 0.13
C SER A 231 18.47 12.44 -0.83
N GLN A 232 17.43 11.72 -1.29
CA GLN A 232 16.44 12.29 -2.21
C GLN A 232 15.61 13.40 -1.54
N LEU A 233 15.21 13.21 -0.28
CA LEU A 233 14.50 14.23 0.49
C LEU A 233 15.36 15.47 0.74
N CYS A 234 16.62 15.29 1.10
CA CYS A 234 17.57 16.38 1.30
C CYS A 234 17.71 17.22 0.02
N ASP A 235 17.82 16.57 -1.15
CA ASP A 235 17.91 17.27 -2.43
C ASP A 235 16.58 17.93 -2.85
N ASN A 236 15.44 17.33 -2.52
CA ASN A 236 14.12 17.95 -2.73
C ASN A 236 13.93 19.20 -1.87
N ILE A 237 14.25 19.12 -0.57
CA ILE A 237 14.18 20.28 0.35
C ILE A 237 15.10 21.41 -0.13
N LYS A 238 16.31 21.11 -0.62
CA LYS A 238 17.20 22.11 -1.22
C LYS A 238 16.57 22.75 -2.46
N LEU A 239 15.96 21.95 -3.35
CA LEU A 239 15.30 22.45 -4.55
C LEU A 239 14.14 23.39 -4.20
N LEU A 240 13.31 23.04 -3.20
CA LEU A 240 12.20 23.89 -2.77
C LEU A 240 12.68 25.24 -2.23
N LYS A 241 13.72 25.25 -1.39
CA LYS A 241 14.33 26.49 -0.89
C LYS A 241 14.93 27.34 -2.02
N PHE A 242 15.60 26.69 -2.97
CA PHE A 242 16.12 27.38 -4.16
C PHE A 242 15.00 27.99 -5.01
N GLN A 243 13.87 27.28 -5.18
CA GLN A 243 12.70 27.80 -5.89
C GLN A 243 12.03 28.95 -5.14
N GLU A 244 11.98 28.90 -3.81
CA GLU A 244 11.48 29.99 -2.96
C GLU A 244 12.31 31.27 -3.14
N GLU A 245 13.64 31.17 -3.06
CA GLU A 245 14.55 32.31 -3.29
C GLU A 245 14.40 32.91 -4.70
N LEU A 246 14.16 32.08 -5.71
CA LEU A 246 13.93 32.53 -7.07
C LEU A 246 12.54 33.18 -7.22
N ALA A 247 11.51 32.58 -6.62
CA ALA A 247 10.15 33.11 -6.61
C ALA A 247 10.10 34.53 -6.00
N GLU A 248 10.81 34.75 -4.90
CA GLU A 248 10.93 36.09 -4.27
C GLU A 248 11.64 37.10 -5.17
N LYS A 249 12.73 36.70 -5.83
CA LYS A 249 13.53 37.61 -6.67
C LYS A 249 12.82 38.02 -7.96
N PHE A 250 12.07 37.11 -8.56
CA PHE A 250 11.43 37.33 -9.85
C PHE A 250 9.94 37.67 -9.75
N ASN A 251 9.37 37.78 -8.53
CA ASN A 251 7.96 38.05 -8.26
C ASN A 251 7.00 37.08 -9.00
N ASP A 252 7.44 35.85 -9.27
CA ASP A 252 6.67 34.83 -9.99
C ASP A 252 6.58 33.54 -9.16
N SER A 253 5.89 33.64 -8.02
CA SER A 253 5.81 32.58 -7.02
C SER A 253 4.93 31.40 -7.44
N SER A 254 4.02 31.60 -8.39
CA SER A 254 3.02 30.57 -8.75
C SER A 254 3.50 29.55 -9.78
N SER A 255 4.51 29.91 -10.59
CA SER A 255 4.95 29.11 -11.73
C SER A 255 6.17 28.24 -11.42
N LEU A 256 6.97 28.60 -10.41
CA LEU A 256 8.30 28.01 -10.18
C LEU A 256 8.36 26.97 -9.07
N VAL A 257 7.48 27.10 -8.06
CA VAL A 257 7.45 26.23 -6.88
C VAL A 257 6.90 24.86 -7.26
N ASP A 258 7.44 23.80 -6.66
CA ASP A 258 7.07 22.39 -6.90
C ASP A 258 7.37 21.87 -8.31
N CYS A 259 8.10 22.63 -9.12
CA CYS A 259 8.60 22.16 -10.40
C CYS A 259 9.74 21.16 -10.21
N SER A 260 9.97 20.29 -11.19
CA SER A 260 11.17 19.46 -11.21
C SER A 260 12.43 20.31 -11.41
N LEU A 261 13.60 19.80 -10.98
CA LEU A 261 14.89 20.47 -11.23
C LEU A 261 15.11 20.79 -12.72
N GLN A 262 14.66 19.92 -13.62
CA GLN A 262 14.73 20.16 -15.05
C GLN A 262 13.87 21.37 -15.45
N GLU A 263 12.62 21.44 -15.00
CA GLU A 263 11.70 22.54 -15.30
C GLU A 263 12.21 23.87 -14.73
N THR A 264 12.73 23.87 -13.49
CA THR A 264 13.35 25.06 -12.88
C THR A 264 14.55 25.55 -13.70
N VAL A 265 15.43 24.65 -14.14
CA VAL A 265 16.59 25.04 -14.97
C VAL A 265 16.16 25.50 -16.36
N GLU A 266 15.19 24.83 -16.99
CA GLU A 266 14.64 25.26 -18.28
C GLU A 266 14.02 26.67 -18.18
N TRP A 267 13.30 26.97 -17.09
CA TRP A 267 12.76 28.30 -16.81
C TRP A 267 13.88 29.36 -16.70
N LEU A 268 14.92 29.08 -15.91
CA LEU A 268 16.07 29.98 -15.75
C LEU A 268 16.79 30.27 -17.08
N ILE A 269 16.90 29.26 -17.95
CA ILE A 269 17.50 29.41 -19.28
C ILE A 269 16.62 30.32 -20.16
N CYS A 270 15.30 30.14 -20.13
CA CYS A 270 14.36 31.00 -20.85
C CYS A 270 14.38 32.44 -20.33
N ALA A 271 14.54 32.64 -19.02
CA ALA A 271 14.71 33.94 -18.37
C ALA A 271 16.09 34.59 -18.63
N ASN A 272 17.02 33.89 -19.30
CA ASN A 272 18.39 34.33 -19.58
C ASN A 272 19.29 34.51 -18.34
N GLU A 273 18.97 33.83 -17.24
CA GLU A 273 19.62 33.96 -15.94
C GLU A 273 20.78 32.98 -15.78
N CYS A 274 21.88 33.22 -16.51
CA CYS A 274 23.01 32.29 -16.61
C CYS A 274 23.72 32.02 -15.26
N ASN A 275 23.71 33.00 -14.34
CA ASN A 275 24.35 32.85 -13.03
C ASN A 275 23.65 31.78 -12.18
N TYR A 276 22.31 31.82 -12.13
CA TYR A 276 21.51 30.85 -11.40
C TYR A 276 21.56 29.45 -12.02
N VAL A 277 21.71 29.35 -13.35
CA VAL A 277 21.94 28.07 -14.03
C VAL A 277 23.25 27.42 -13.60
N GLU A 278 24.34 28.19 -13.50
CA GLU A 278 25.64 27.66 -13.02
C GLU A 278 25.62 27.38 -11.52
N MET A 279 24.85 28.13 -10.72
CA MET A 279 24.61 27.81 -9.30
C MET A 279 23.90 26.46 -9.17
N ALA A 280 22.76 26.28 -9.83
CA ALA A 280 22.01 25.03 -9.83
C ALA A 280 22.87 23.85 -10.31
N LYS A 281 23.70 24.06 -11.34
CA LYS A 281 24.64 23.05 -11.83
C LYS A 281 25.61 22.55 -10.76
N LYS A 282 26.20 23.48 -9.99
CA LYS A 282 27.15 23.15 -8.91
C LYS A 282 26.44 22.48 -7.74
N GLU A 283 25.31 23.03 -7.34
CA GLU A 283 24.57 22.61 -6.14
C GLU A 283 23.94 21.22 -6.30
N PHE A 284 23.29 20.97 -7.43
CA PHE A 284 22.63 19.69 -7.73
C PHE A 284 23.51 18.72 -8.54
N LYS A 285 24.81 19.02 -8.69
CA LYS A 285 25.80 18.19 -9.39
C LYS A 285 25.36 17.77 -10.80
N ILE A 286 24.73 18.69 -11.54
CA ILE A 286 24.23 18.43 -12.89
C ILE A 286 25.41 18.27 -13.84
N SER A 287 25.44 17.16 -14.58
CA SER A 287 26.49 16.93 -15.57
C SER A 287 26.40 17.89 -16.76
N ASP A 288 27.54 18.21 -17.38
CA ASP A 288 27.58 19.05 -18.61
C ASP A 288 26.71 18.48 -19.74
N ARG A 289 26.60 17.14 -19.79
CA ARG A 289 25.75 16.45 -20.76
C ARG A 289 24.26 16.70 -20.50
N GLN A 290 23.80 16.60 -19.26
CA GLN A 290 22.40 16.89 -18.89
C GLN A 290 22.06 18.35 -19.11
N LEU A 291 22.92 19.26 -18.67
CA LEU A 291 22.72 20.70 -18.87
C LEU A 291 22.62 21.06 -20.36
N CYS A 292 23.42 20.40 -21.22
CA CYS A 292 23.34 20.59 -22.66
C CYS A 292 21.98 20.16 -23.24
N TRP A 293 21.43 19.03 -22.78
CA TRP A 293 20.08 18.59 -23.16
C TRP A 293 19.01 19.58 -22.72
N TRP A 294 19.08 20.07 -21.47
CA TRP A 294 18.09 21.00 -20.94
C TRP A 294 18.15 22.37 -21.64
N LYS A 295 19.35 22.91 -21.90
CA LYS A 295 19.52 24.12 -22.72
C LYS A 295 18.93 23.98 -24.11
N MET A 296 19.22 22.88 -24.79
CA MET A 296 18.67 22.60 -26.11
C MET A 296 17.13 22.56 -26.10
N ARG A 297 16.54 21.83 -25.14
CA ARG A 297 15.08 21.72 -25.00
C ARG A 297 14.42 23.04 -24.62
N ALA A 298 15.03 23.81 -23.71
CA ALA A 298 14.54 25.12 -23.29
C ALA A 298 14.49 26.10 -24.48
N PHE A 299 15.59 26.25 -25.22
CA PHE A 299 15.63 27.14 -26.38
C PHE A 299 14.66 26.71 -27.49
N ALA A 300 14.54 25.40 -27.75
CA ALA A 300 13.61 24.87 -28.73
C ALA A 300 12.14 25.11 -28.32
N LYS A 301 11.77 24.84 -27.06
CA LYS A 301 10.45 25.14 -26.50
C LYS A 301 10.09 26.63 -26.61
N ALA A 302 11.05 27.50 -26.32
CA ALA A 302 10.88 28.95 -26.39
C ALA A 302 10.99 29.52 -27.82
N SER A 303 11.22 28.68 -28.84
CA SER A 303 11.50 29.12 -30.23
C SER A 303 12.66 30.12 -30.36
N ARG A 304 13.60 30.12 -29.42
CA ARG A 304 14.80 30.98 -29.40
C ARG A 304 15.93 30.35 -30.22
N TRP A 305 15.73 30.25 -31.53
CA TRP A 305 16.63 29.53 -32.44
C TRP A 305 18.03 30.17 -32.58
N GLN A 306 18.12 31.49 -32.49
CA GLN A 306 19.41 32.20 -32.54
C GLN A 306 20.31 31.86 -31.35
N ASP A 307 19.74 31.73 -30.16
CA ASP A 307 20.48 31.36 -28.96
C ASP A 307 20.92 29.89 -29.00
N LEU A 308 20.09 29.01 -29.58
CA LEU A 308 20.45 27.63 -29.85
C LEU A 308 21.63 27.54 -30.83
N GLU A 309 21.63 28.33 -31.90
CA GLU A 309 22.71 28.38 -32.88
C GLU A 309 24.02 28.85 -32.26
N ASN A 310 23.97 29.92 -31.46
CA ASN A 310 25.12 30.45 -30.73
C ASN A 310 25.68 29.42 -29.75
N PHE A 311 24.81 28.73 -29.01
CA PHE A 311 25.18 27.66 -28.09
C PHE A 311 25.89 26.50 -28.81
N ALA A 312 25.36 26.07 -29.95
CA ALA A 312 25.91 24.98 -30.76
C ALA A 312 27.23 25.32 -31.46
N LYS A 313 27.54 26.62 -31.66
CA LYS A 313 28.80 27.12 -32.23
C LYS A 313 29.91 27.26 -31.20
N HIS A 314 29.58 27.64 -29.96
CA HIS A 314 30.58 28.01 -28.96
C HIS A 314 31.49 26.85 -28.53
N LYS A 315 30.93 25.66 -28.30
CA LYS A 315 31.69 24.43 -28.01
C LYS A 315 30.99 23.23 -28.65
N LYS A 316 31.76 22.23 -29.08
CA LYS A 316 31.18 20.97 -29.56
C LYS A 316 30.32 20.37 -28.44
N PRO A 317 29.01 20.18 -28.65
CA PRO A 317 28.12 19.72 -27.60
C PRO A 317 28.44 18.26 -27.24
N PRO A 318 28.49 17.90 -25.94
CA PRO A 318 28.78 16.54 -25.48
C PRO A 318 27.71 15.52 -25.93
N ILE A 319 26.54 15.99 -26.33
CA ILE A 319 25.42 15.17 -26.80
C ILE A 319 25.45 14.91 -28.32
N GLY A 320 26.39 15.53 -29.05
CA GLY A 320 26.41 15.52 -30.51
C GLY A 320 25.37 16.44 -31.14
N TYR A 321 25.24 16.39 -32.47
CA TYR A 321 24.33 17.26 -33.24
C TYR A 321 23.02 16.56 -33.66
N LEU A 322 22.93 15.23 -33.57
CA LEU A 322 21.70 14.49 -33.87
C LEU A 322 20.52 14.91 -32.97
N PRO A 323 20.68 15.07 -31.63
CA PRO A 323 19.62 15.59 -30.77
C PRO A 323 19.08 16.97 -31.15
N PHE A 324 19.95 17.87 -31.63
CA PHE A 324 19.56 19.21 -32.07
C PHE A 324 18.61 19.14 -33.27
N ILE A 325 18.91 18.25 -34.22
CA ILE A 325 18.05 18.02 -35.40
C ILE A 325 16.69 17.47 -34.97
N GLN A 326 16.66 16.52 -34.05
CA GLN A 326 15.40 15.94 -33.52
C GLN A 326 14.52 17.01 -32.88
N GLU A 327 15.10 17.83 -32.00
CA GLU A 327 14.32 18.85 -31.28
C GLU A 327 13.88 19.99 -32.22
N CYS A 328 14.72 20.43 -33.17
CA CYS A 328 14.31 21.41 -34.19
C CYS A 328 13.16 20.90 -35.06
N MET A 329 13.21 19.64 -35.49
CA MET A 329 12.16 19.03 -36.32
C MET A 329 10.85 18.83 -35.55
N LYS A 330 10.91 18.59 -34.24
CA LYS A 330 9.72 18.51 -33.37
C LYS A 330 8.92 19.82 -33.36
N TYR A 331 9.60 20.97 -33.41
CA TYR A 331 8.97 22.30 -33.54
C TYR A 331 8.87 22.78 -35.01
N SER A 332 9.03 21.87 -35.97
CA SER A 332 8.89 22.12 -37.42
C SER A 332 9.86 23.15 -38.02
N ASN A 333 10.98 23.45 -37.36
CA ASN A 333 12.00 24.34 -37.92
C ASN A 333 13.06 23.55 -38.73
N LYS A 334 12.77 23.35 -40.02
CA LYS A 334 13.65 22.62 -40.96
C LYS A 334 14.94 23.38 -41.29
N GLU A 335 14.87 24.70 -41.39
CA GLU A 335 16.01 25.54 -41.76
C GLU A 335 17.13 25.45 -40.72
N GLU A 336 16.75 25.53 -39.45
CA GLU A 336 17.68 25.43 -38.33
C GLU A 336 18.25 24.00 -38.20
N ALA A 337 17.41 22.97 -38.40
CA ALA A 337 17.84 21.58 -38.40
C ALA A 337 18.89 21.28 -39.49
N GLN A 338 18.75 21.88 -40.67
CA GLN A 338 19.68 21.69 -41.80
C GLN A 338 21.08 22.24 -41.50
N LYS A 339 21.19 23.32 -40.70
CA LYS A 339 22.49 23.87 -40.28
C LYS A 339 23.30 22.86 -39.47
N TYR A 340 22.64 22.11 -38.59
CA TYR A 340 23.28 21.10 -37.76
C TYR A 340 23.64 19.83 -38.52
N PHE A 341 22.91 19.49 -39.60
CA PHE A 341 23.19 18.33 -40.45
C PHE A 341 24.64 18.29 -40.94
N SER A 342 25.18 19.45 -41.34
CA SER A 342 26.58 19.57 -41.79
C SER A 342 27.62 19.12 -40.76
N LYS A 343 27.26 19.15 -39.47
CA LYS A 343 28.14 18.83 -38.33
C LYS A 343 27.90 17.43 -37.74
N VAL A 344 26.97 16.66 -38.31
CA VAL A 344 26.67 15.29 -37.85
C VAL A 344 27.76 14.31 -38.28
N THR A 345 28.10 13.39 -37.38
CA THR A 345 29.04 12.27 -37.59
C THR A 345 28.56 11.33 -38.69
N ALA A 346 29.47 10.60 -39.34
CA ALA A 346 29.14 9.75 -40.47
C ALA A 346 28.10 8.65 -40.12
N ASP A 347 28.15 8.15 -38.89
CA ASP A 347 27.27 7.10 -38.38
C ASP A 347 25.82 7.61 -38.17
N ASP A 348 25.68 8.83 -37.65
CA ASP A 348 24.36 9.42 -37.32
C ASP A 348 23.69 10.11 -38.54
N ARG A 349 24.42 10.27 -39.67
CA ARG A 349 23.91 10.97 -40.86
C ARG A 349 22.67 10.32 -41.46
N LEU A 350 22.61 8.98 -41.47
CA LEU A 350 21.46 8.26 -42.01
C LEU A 350 20.21 8.56 -41.18
N GLU A 351 20.32 8.51 -39.86
CA GLU A 351 19.20 8.84 -38.96
C GLU A 351 18.80 10.31 -39.07
N ALA A 352 19.78 11.21 -39.14
CA ALA A 352 19.52 12.64 -39.30
C ALA A 352 18.74 12.95 -40.59
N LEU A 353 19.04 12.29 -41.72
CA LEU A 353 18.30 12.47 -42.98
C LEU A 353 16.87 11.95 -42.92
N ILE A 354 16.67 10.82 -42.24
CA ILE A 354 15.33 10.28 -41.98
C ILE A 354 14.52 11.30 -41.16
N ILE A 355 15.12 11.88 -40.12
CA ILE A 355 14.47 12.87 -39.24
C ILE A 355 14.16 14.17 -40.00
N LEU A 356 15.08 14.64 -40.86
CA LEU A 356 14.89 15.81 -41.72
C LEU A 356 13.83 15.59 -42.82
N LYS A 357 13.29 14.36 -42.94
CA LYS A 357 12.34 13.93 -43.97
C LYS A 357 12.91 14.06 -45.39
N ASN A 358 14.22 13.92 -45.54
CA ASN A 358 14.88 13.89 -46.85
C ASN A 358 15.12 12.41 -47.24
N TYR A 359 14.04 11.76 -47.68
CA TYR A 359 14.02 10.30 -47.84
C TYR A 359 14.83 9.81 -49.05
N GLU A 360 14.97 10.61 -50.10
CA GLU A 360 15.76 10.24 -51.29
C GLU A 360 17.26 10.15 -50.97
N SER A 361 17.80 11.17 -50.30
CA SER A 361 19.20 11.15 -49.86
C SER A 361 19.45 10.12 -48.77
N ALA A 362 18.49 9.92 -47.86
CA ALA A 362 18.55 8.86 -46.85
C ALA A 362 18.59 7.46 -47.49
N ALA A 363 17.78 7.23 -48.53
CA ALA A 363 17.76 5.96 -49.26
C ALA A 363 19.08 5.70 -49.98
N ASN A 364 19.64 6.71 -50.66
CA ASN A 364 20.93 6.59 -51.32
C ASN A 364 22.08 6.28 -50.33
N LEU A 365 22.08 6.90 -49.16
CA LEU A 365 23.06 6.60 -48.11
C LEU A 365 22.86 5.22 -47.49
N ALA A 366 21.63 4.76 -47.30
CA ALA A 366 21.34 3.41 -46.84
C ALA A 366 21.84 2.34 -47.83
N ILE A 367 21.70 2.60 -49.14
CA ILE A 367 22.22 1.75 -50.22
C ILE A 367 23.75 1.70 -50.18
N GLN A 368 24.42 2.85 -50.01
CA GLN A 368 25.88 2.93 -49.89
C GLN A 368 26.40 2.19 -48.65
N GLN A 369 25.71 2.32 -47.51
CA GLN A 369 26.02 1.62 -46.25
C GLN A 369 25.57 0.15 -46.24
N ARG A 370 24.93 -0.34 -47.32
CA ARG A 370 24.35 -1.69 -47.44
C ARG A 370 23.37 -2.05 -46.30
N ASN A 371 22.70 -1.06 -45.73
CA ASN A 371 21.75 -1.23 -44.63
C ASN A 371 20.32 -1.44 -45.15
N GLU A 372 19.91 -2.69 -45.30
CA GLU A 372 18.59 -3.06 -45.85
C GLU A 372 17.44 -2.75 -44.87
N GLU A 373 17.69 -2.80 -43.56
CA GLU A 373 16.70 -2.49 -42.52
C GLU A 373 16.31 -1.01 -42.53
N ALA A 374 17.29 -0.12 -42.63
CA ALA A 374 17.08 1.31 -42.77
C ALA A 374 16.26 1.65 -44.04
N LEU A 375 16.55 0.98 -45.15
CA LEU A 375 15.83 1.15 -46.41
C LEU A 375 14.36 0.69 -46.31
N ASN A 376 14.10 -0.41 -45.60
CA ASN A 376 12.75 -0.88 -45.31
C ASN A 376 11.98 0.11 -44.44
N ARG A 377 12.63 0.66 -43.42
CA ARG A 377 12.07 1.70 -42.54
C ARG A 377 11.71 2.95 -43.33
N ILE A 378 12.59 3.44 -44.19
CA ILE A 378 12.33 4.60 -45.07
C ILE A 378 11.11 4.34 -45.97
N LEU A 379 11.06 3.17 -46.63
CA LEU A 379 9.92 2.81 -47.48
C LEU A 379 8.60 2.74 -46.72
N SER A 380 8.59 2.20 -45.50
CA SER A 380 7.38 2.21 -44.65
C SER A 380 6.95 3.62 -44.26
N LEU A 381 7.91 4.51 -43.95
CA LEU A 381 7.62 5.91 -43.62
C LEU A 381 7.07 6.67 -44.83
N CYS A 382 7.61 6.42 -46.02
CA CYS A 382 7.12 6.98 -47.28
C CYS A 382 5.73 6.45 -47.66
N SER A 383 5.44 5.16 -47.42
CA SER A 383 4.12 4.58 -47.70
C SER A 383 3.04 5.12 -46.76
N ILE A 384 3.35 5.22 -45.46
CA ILE A 384 2.43 5.74 -44.44
C ILE A 384 2.09 7.21 -44.74
N ASN A 385 3.08 8.01 -45.12
CA ASN A 385 2.90 9.44 -45.39
C ASN A 385 2.44 9.75 -46.83
N LYS A 386 2.18 8.74 -47.67
CA LYS A 386 1.78 8.87 -49.09
C LYS A 386 2.67 9.83 -49.89
N LEU A 387 3.99 9.71 -49.71
CA LEU A 387 4.95 10.60 -50.36
C LEU A 387 5.23 10.16 -51.81
N PRO A 388 5.38 11.10 -52.76
CA PRO A 388 5.67 10.78 -54.18
C PRO A 388 7.04 10.10 -54.36
N GLU A 389 7.93 10.28 -53.39
CA GLU A 389 9.26 9.70 -53.32
C GLU A 389 9.22 8.17 -53.07
N TYR A 390 8.05 7.58 -52.77
CA TYR A 390 7.92 6.14 -52.53
C TYR A 390 8.31 5.31 -53.75
N ASP A 391 7.85 5.69 -54.94
CA ASP A 391 8.10 4.95 -56.17
C ASP A 391 9.57 5.06 -56.61
N THR A 392 10.17 6.23 -56.40
CA THR A 392 11.60 6.47 -56.68
C THR A 392 12.46 5.62 -55.75
N ILE A 393 12.18 5.60 -54.45
CA ILE A 393 12.93 4.80 -53.46
C ILE A 393 12.71 3.29 -53.67
N LEU A 394 11.50 2.87 -54.06
CA LEU A 394 11.21 1.47 -54.40
C LEU A 394 11.99 1.02 -55.64
N SER A 395 12.12 1.89 -56.64
CA SER A 395 12.92 1.63 -57.84
C SER A 395 14.41 1.49 -57.50
N LEU A 396 14.95 2.37 -56.64
CA LEU A 396 16.34 2.34 -56.17
C LEU A 396 16.63 1.05 -55.39
N LYS A 397 15.70 0.60 -54.53
CA LYS A 397 15.80 -0.70 -53.84
C LYS A 397 15.84 -1.88 -54.80
N LYS A 398 14.97 -1.89 -55.82
CA LYS A 398 14.92 -2.96 -56.82
C LYS A 398 16.21 -3.01 -57.65
N GLN A 399 16.78 -1.86 -58.00
CA GLN A 399 18.08 -1.76 -58.69
C GLN A 399 19.22 -2.28 -57.81
N TRP A 400 19.28 -1.90 -56.54
CA TRP A 400 20.27 -2.40 -55.61
C TRP A 400 20.18 -3.92 -55.40
N LYS A 401 18.98 -4.49 -55.25
CA LYS A 401 18.78 -5.94 -55.17
C LYS A 401 19.20 -6.69 -56.43
N LYS A 402 19.13 -6.04 -57.60
CA LYS A 402 19.62 -6.60 -58.87
C LYS A 402 21.15 -6.55 -58.98
N GLN A 403 21.82 -5.56 -58.39
CA GLN A 403 23.28 -5.45 -58.38
C GLN A 403 23.96 -6.34 -57.32
N LYS A 404 23.20 -6.80 -56.32
CA LYS A 404 23.66 -7.71 -55.26
C LYS A 404 23.57 -9.20 -55.67
N LYS A 405 22.78 -9.50 -56.70
CA LYS A 405 22.75 -10.80 -57.39
C LYS A 405 23.80 -10.79 -58.49
#